data_AF-A0A938P684-F1
#
_entry.id   AF-A0A938P684-F1
#
_cell.length_a   1.000
_cell.length_b   1.000
_cell.length_c   1.000
_cell.angle_alpha   90.00
_cell.angle_beta   90.00
_cell.angle_gamma   90.00
#
_symmetry.space_group_name_H-M   'P 1'
#
loop_
_entity.id
_entity.type
_entity.pdbx_description
1 polymer ?
#
loop_
_entity_poly.entity_id
_entity_poly.type
_entity_poly.pdbx_seq_one_letter_code
_entity_poly.pdbx_strand_id
1 'polypeptide(L)'
;MSSHQQWTLWRKQGLESLVQADLERLRARMYDVSEFVKTVKQRFSQWYNRREGRAGTLWEDRFKSVMIEPPSHAQRERQGVGALATMAAYIDLNAVRAGLASDPKDYRWCGYGEAVAGRKRAREGLAAVYGVENQERWRTVAARYRLMVYATGTESGLSESGVALVLADEFRDGNVPARQEPLPCTRAAFEALPGDVRERFFRGDS
;
A
#
# COMPACT_ATOMS: atom_id res chain seq x y z
N MET A 1 -16.36 28.57 -10.87
CA MET A 1 -15.32 29.12 -11.75
C MET A 1 -14.02 28.40 -11.44
N SER A 2 -13.28 27.90 -12.45
CA SER A 2 -11.96 27.30 -12.22
C SER A 2 -10.92 28.40 -11.94
N SER A 3 -9.84 28.08 -11.21
CA SER A 3 -8.76 29.04 -10.93
C SER A 3 -8.18 29.65 -12.21
N HIS A 4 -8.12 28.87 -13.29
CA HIS A 4 -7.66 29.34 -14.59
C HIS A 4 -8.58 30.42 -15.20
N GLN A 5 -9.90 30.27 -15.08
CA GLN A 5 -10.87 31.28 -15.53
C GLN A 5 -10.74 32.56 -14.69
N GLN A 6 -10.50 32.42 -13.38
CA GLN A 6 -10.33 33.55 -12.47
C GLN A 6 -9.05 34.33 -12.74
N TRP A 7 -7.93 33.65 -12.95
CA TRP A 7 -6.67 34.32 -13.33
C TRP A 7 -6.79 35.04 -14.67
N THR A 8 -7.50 34.45 -15.63
CA THR A 8 -7.77 35.10 -16.92
C THR A 8 -8.54 36.42 -16.75
N LEU A 9 -9.53 36.45 -15.86
CA LEU A 9 -10.29 37.66 -15.55
C LEU A 9 -9.43 38.73 -14.86
N TRP A 10 -8.64 38.34 -13.85
CA TRP A 10 -7.75 39.28 -13.15
C TRP A 10 -6.70 39.88 -14.08
N ARG A 11 -6.12 39.07 -14.98
CA ARG A 11 -5.18 39.56 -16.00
C ARG A 11 -5.82 40.59 -16.93
N LYS A 12 -7.06 40.34 -17.40
CA LYS A 12 -7.80 41.29 -18.24
C LYS A 12 -8.09 42.61 -17.53
N GLN A 13 -8.20 42.58 -16.20
CA GLN A 13 -8.44 43.76 -15.36
C GLN A 13 -7.14 44.44 -14.88
N GLY A 14 -5.97 43.96 -15.31
CA GLY A 14 -4.67 44.49 -14.86
C GLY A 14 -4.31 44.15 -13.41
N LEU A 15 -5.03 43.22 -12.78
CA LEU A 15 -4.85 42.82 -11.37
C LEU A 15 -3.80 41.70 -11.23
N GLU A 16 -2.60 41.91 -11.80
CA GLU A 16 -1.54 40.88 -11.82
C GLU A 16 -1.06 40.52 -10.40
N SER A 17 -1.10 41.46 -9.46
CA SER A 17 -0.76 41.21 -8.05
C SER A 17 -1.64 40.13 -7.40
N LEU A 18 -2.93 40.08 -7.75
CA LEU A 18 -3.84 39.04 -7.25
C LEU A 18 -3.52 37.67 -7.83
N VAL A 19 -3.10 37.63 -9.11
CA VAL A 19 -2.67 36.39 -9.76
C VAL A 19 -1.41 35.86 -9.09
N GLN A 20 -0.42 36.72 -8.84
CA GLN A 20 0.83 36.32 -8.19
C GLN A 20 0.60 35.86 -6.75
N ALA A 21 -0.22 36.58 -5.98
CA ALA A 21 -0.58 36.17 -4.63
C ALA A 21 -1.27 34.79 -4.59
N ASP A 22 -2.16 34.50 -5.55
CA ASP A 22 -2.81 33.18 -5.62
C ASP A 22 -1.84 32.07 -6.05
N LEU A 23 -0.92 32.36 -6.99
CA LEU A 23 0.13 31.42 -7.39
C LEU A 23 1.07 31.11 -6.21
N GLU A 24 1.48 32.11 -5.44
CA GLU A 24 2.29 31.93 -4.24
C GLU A 24 1.57 31.08 -3.20
N ARG A 25 0.28 31.36 -2.96
CA ARG A 25 -0.56 30.54 -2.07
C ARG A 25 -0.65 29.08 -2.52
N LEU A 26 -0.74 28.82 -3.84
CA LEU A 26 -0.74 27.45 -4.36
C LEU A 26 0.64 26.79 -4.23
N ARG A 27 1.71 27.51 -4.54
CA ARG A 27 3.10 27.01 -4.43
C ARG A 27 3.46 26.68 -2.99
N ALA A 28 3.03 27.49 -2.02
CA ALA A 28 3.27 27.25 -0.59
C ALA A 28 2.67 25.92 -0.09
N ARG A 29 1.65 25.39 -0.80
CA ARG A 29 1.00 24.10 -0.49
C ARG A 29 1.63 22.94 -1.25
N MET A 30 2.49 23.20 -2.23
CA MET A 30 3.19 22.14 -2.96
C MET A 30 4.20 21.48 -2.01
N TYR A 31 4.37 20.16 -2.15
CA TYR A 31 5.25 19.33 -1.32
C TYR A 31 4.83 19.17 0.15
N ASP A 32 3.68 19.73 0.56
CA ASP A 32 3.04 19.43 1.84
C ASP A 32 2.00 18.31 1.66
N VAL A 33 2.30 17.13 2.23
CA VAL A 33 1.42 15.95 2.15
C VAL A 33 0.05 16.20 2.80
N SER A 34 0.00 17.01 3.87
CA SER A 34 -1.24 17.34 4.57
C SER A 34 -2.15 18.18 3.69
N GLU A 35 -1.60 19.20 3.03
CA GLU A 35 -2.36 20.04 2.10
C GLU A 35 -2.79 19.28 0.84
N PHE A 36 -1.96 18.36 0.35
CA PHE A 36 -2.34 17.43 -0.72
C PHE A 36 -3.53 16.56 -0.30
N VAL A 37 -3.42 15.80 0.79
CA VAL A 37 -4.45 14.86 1.23
C VAL A 37 -5.75 15.59 1.61
N LYS A 38 -5.65 16.76 2.25
CA LYS A 38 -6.80 17.64 2.52
C LYS A 38 -7.53 18.03 1.24
N THR A 39 -6.79 18.43 0.21
CA THR A 39 -7.37 18.79 -1.09
C THR A 39 -8.07 17.61 -1.74
N VAL A 40 -7.43 16.43 -1.75
CA VAL A 40 -8.01 15.19 -2.29
C VAL A 40 -9.30 14.83 -1.57
N LYS A 41 -9.26 14.73 -0.23
CA LYS A 41 -10.41 14.38 0.60
C LYS A 41 -11.58 15.34 0.38
N GLN A 42 -11.31 16.65 0.43
CA GLN A 42 -12.35 17.68 0.29
C GLN A 42 -12.99 17.66 -1.10
N ARG A 43 -12.18 17.63 -2.17
CA ARG A 43 -12.69 17.65 -3.55
C ARG A 43 -13.50 16.40 -3.85
N PHE A 44 -13.02 15.23 -3.41
CA PHE A 44 -13.73 13.97 -3.59
C PHE A 44 -15.05 13.96 -2.83
N SER A 45 -15.08 14.37 -1.55
CA SER A 45 -16.31 14.45 -0.77
C SER A 45 -17.34 15.38 -1.41
N GLN A 46 -16.93 16.56 -1.87
CA GLN A 46 -17.85 17.50 -2.54
C GLN A 46 -18.45 16.93 -3.82
N TRP A 47 -17.62 16.26 -4.63
CA TRP A 47 -18.07 15.62 -5.86
C TRP A 47 -18.99 14.42 -5.56
N TYR A 48 -18.59 13.51 -4.68
CA TYR A 48 -19.32 12.29 -4.37
C TYR A 48 -20.66 12.62 -3.69
N ASN A 49 -20.67 13.54 -2.72
CA ASN A 49 -21.90 13.96 -2.06
C ASN A 49 -22.89 14.60 -3.05
N ARG A 50 -22.41 15.44 -3.96
CA ARG A 50 -23.26 16.02 -5.01
C ARG A 50 -23.83 14.96 -5.94
N ARG A 51 -22.99 14.00 -6.36
CA ARG A 51 -23.39 12.92 -7.26
C ARG A 51 -24.44 12.01 -6.64
N GLU A 52 -24.27 11.67 -5.36
CA GLU A 52 -25.12 10.70 -4.65
C GLU A 52 -26.24 11.36 -3.83
N GLY A 53 -26.43 12.69 -3.93
CA GLY A 53 -27.44 13.42 -3.15
C GLY A 53 -27.23 13.37 -1.63
N ARG A 54 -25.99 13.11 -1.17
CA ARG A 54 -25.63 12.99 0.24
C ARG A 54 -25.16 14.33 0.81
N ALA A 55 -25.22 14.45 2.14
CA ALA A 55 -24.59 15.53 2.90
C ALA A 55 -23.73 14.95 4.04
N GLY A 56 -22.80 15.74 4.56
CA GLY A 56 -21.95 15.34 5.68
C GLY A 56 -20.56 14.81 5.29
N THR A 57 -19.87 14.24 6.29
CA THR A 57 -18.51 13.71 6.15
C THR A 57 -18.52 12.37 5.40
N LEU A 58 -17.56 12.22 4.49
CA LEU A 58 -17.36 10.97 3.75
C LEU A 58 -16.20 10.14 4.33
N TRP A 59 -15.22 10.81 4.91
CA TRP A 59 -14.03 10.19 5.49
C TRP A 59 -14.22 10.10 6.99
N GLU A 60 -13.85 8.95 7.55
CA GLU A 60 -13.95 8.69 8.98
C GLU A 60 -12.99 9.57 9.79
N ASP A 61 -11.75 9.70 9.32
CA ASP A 61 -10.68 10.23 10.17
C ASP A 61 -9.59 11.03 9.41
N ARG A 62 -8.67 11.63 10.18
CA ARG A 62 -7.45 12.26 9.62
C ARG A 62 -6.54 11.20 8.98
N PHE A 63 -5.73 11.60 8.00
CA PHE A 63 -4.75 10.68 7.41
C PHE A 63 -3.63 10.40 8.41
N LYS A 64 -3.03 9.20 8.31
CA LYS A 64 -1.82 8.83 9.05
C LYS A 64 -0.63 8.96 8.12
N SER A 65 0.48 9.47 8.66
CA SER A 65 1.75 9.60 7.93
C SER A 65 2.83 8.95 8.77
N VAL A 66 3.41 7.87 8.26
CA VAL A 66 4.48 7.14 8.92
C VAL A 66 5.72 7.26 8.03
N MET A 67 6.82 7.74 8.61
CA MET A 67 8.10 7.77 7.92
C MET A 67 8.64 6.34 7.87
N ILE A 68 9.03 5.91 6.68
CA ILE A 68 9.65 4.61 6.46
C ILE A 68 11.06 4.86 5.97
N GLU A 69 12.04 4.47 6.77
CA GLU A 69 13.44 4.55 6.37
C GLU A 69 13.79 3.31 5.54
N PRO A 70 14.48 3.48 4.40
CA PRO A 70 15.04 2.34 3.69
C PRO A 70 16.11 1.68 4.57
N PRO A 71 16.17 0.34 4.60
CA PRO A 71 17.21 -0.35 5.36
C PRO A 71 18.59 0.05 4.83
N SER A 72 19.53 0.33 5.74
CA SER A 72 20.95 0.51 5.41
C SER A 72 21.50 -0.73 4.69
N HIS A 73 22.60 -0.57 3.96
CA HIS A 73 23.25 -1.71 3.28
C HIS A 73 23.51 -2.90 4.22
N ALA A 74 23.98 -2.62 5.45
CA ALA A 74 24.23 -3.65 6.47
C ALA A 74 22.94 -4.29 7.02
N GLN A 75 21.82 -3.56 7.03
CA GLN A 75 20.50 -4.10 7.42
C GLN A 75 19.90 -4.97 6.31
N ARG A 76 20.14 -4.66 5.03
CA ARG A 76 19.68 -5.51 3.91
C ARG A 76 20.32 -6.90 3.89
N GLU A 77 21.54 -7.02 4.42
CA GLU A 77 22.26 -8.30 4.52
C GLU A 77 21.86 -9.13 5.74
N ARG A 78 21.38 -8.50 6.83
CA ARG A 78 21.11 -9.16 8.13
C ARG A 78 19.63 -9.29 8.48
N GLN A 79 18.81 -8.33 8.07
CA GLN A 79 17.37 -8.35 8.24
C GLN A 79 16.76 -8.75 6.90
N GLY A 80 15.68 -9.53 6.95
CA GLY A 80 14.91 -9.87 5.76
C GLY A 80 14.26 -8.63 5.12
N VAL A 81 13.09 -8.84 4.54
CA VAL A 81 12.30 -7.82 3.85
C VAL A 81 12.22 -6.50 4.66
N GLY A 82 12.64 -5.38 4.06
CA GLY A 82 12.61 -4.06 4.73
C GLY A 82 11.19 -3.49 4.90
N ALA A 83 11.01 -2.54 5.82
CA ALA A 83 9.71 -1.95 6.17
C ALA A 83 8.90 -1.43 4.97
N LEU A 84 9.57 -0.88 3.94
CA LEU A 84 8.91 -0.45 2.70
C LEU A 84 8.24 -1.62 1.96
N ALA A 85 8.91 -2.76 1.90
CA ALA A 85 8.39 -3.95 1.25
C ALA A 85 7.27 -4.61 2.06
N THR A 86 7.41 -4.69 3.39
CA THR A 86 6.34 -5.07 4.31
C THR A 86 5.07 -4.25 4.07
N MET A 87 5.20 -2.92 3.94
CA MET A 87 4.06 -2.03 3.69
C MET A 87 3.45 -2.23 2.29
N ALA A 88 4.27 -2.46 1.27
CA ALA A 88 3.77 -2.76 -0.07
C ALA A 88 2.98 -4.08 -0.12
N ALA A 89 3.52 -5.14 0.51
CA ALA A 89 2.82 -6.42 0.66
C ALA A 89 1.49 -6.26 1.41
N TYR A 90 1.49 -5.47 2.50
CA TYR A 90 0.28 -5.17 3.25
C TYR A 90 -0.79 -4.49 2.38
N ILE A 91 -0.40 -3.49 1.58
CA ILE A 91 -1.31 -2.78 0.66
C ILE A 91 -1.92 -3.76 -0.36
N ASP A 92 -1.10 -4.60 -0.98
CA ASP A 92 -1.56 -5.57 -1.97
C ASP A 92 -2.47 -6.65 -1.34
N LEU A 93 -2.17 -7.08 -0.10
CA LEU A 93 -2.94 -8.09 0.61
C LEU A 93 -4.32 -7.58 1.09
N ASN A 94 -4.49 -6.26 1.32
CA ASN A 94 -5.71 -5.72 1.92
C ASN A 94 -6.99 -6.02 1.13
N ALA A 95 -6.91 -6.17 -0.20
CA ALA A 95 -8.06 -6.54 -1.01
C ALA A 95 -8.60 -7.94 -0.66
N VAL A 96 -7.70 -8.88 -0.35
CA VAL A 96 -8.07 -10.21 0.12
C VAL A 96 -8.63 -10.13 1.53
N ARG A 97 -7.97 -9.39 2.42
CA ARG A 97 -8.44 -9.23 3.81
C ARG A 97 -9.81 -8.55 3.92
N ALA A 98 -10.15 -7.70 2.96
CA ALA A 98 -11.47 -7.07 2.87
C ALA A 98 -12.52 -7.95 2.15
N GLY A 99 -12.17 -9.17 1.73
CA GLY A 99 -13.05 -10.07 1.00
C GLY A 99 -13.38 -9.64 -0.43
N LEU A 100 -12.63 -8.68 -1.00
CA LEU A 100 -12.87 -8.14 -2.34
C LEU A 100 -12.28 -9.01 -3.46
N ALA A 101 -11.29 -9.85 -3.14
CA ALA A 101 -10.63 -10.76 -4.07
C ALA A 101 -10.12 -12.01 -3.33
N SER A 102 -9.95 -13.12 -4.04
CA SER A 102 -9.36 -14.35 -3.49
C SER A 102 -7.82 -14.39 -3.57
N ASP A 103 -7.24 -13.69 -4.54
CA ASP A 103 -5.78 -13.51 -4.71
C ASP A 103 -5.54 -12.01 -4.97
N PRO A 104 -4.50 -11.40 -4.39
CA PRO A 104 -4.16 -9.98 -4.61
C PRO A 104 -4.04 -9.63 -6.11
N LYS A 105 -3.55 -10.58 -6.93
CA LYS A 105 -3.38 -10.33 -8.37
C LYS A 105 -4.71 -10.11 -9.11
N ASP A 106 -5.82 -10.58 -8.54
CA ASP A 106 -7.15 -10.51 -9.14
C ASP A 106 -7.85 -9.18 -8.79
N TYR A 107 -7.28 -8.39 -7.87
CA TYR A 107 -7.79 -7.07 -7.53
C TYR A 107 -7.27 -6.00 -8.50
N ARG A 108 -8.20 -5.32 -9.18
CA ARG A 108 -7.89 -4.31 -10.22
C ARG A 108 -6.93 -3.21 -9.77
N TRP A 109 -6.97 -2.81 -8.50
CA TRP A 109 -6.18 -1.70 -7.95
C TRP A 109 -5.00 -2.18 -7.11
N CYS A 110 -4.45 -3.34 -7.43
CA CYS A 110 -3.28 -3.95 -6.78
C CYS A 110 -2.02 -3.77 -7.64
N GLY A 111 -0.92 -3.30 -7.02
CA GLY A 111 0.36 -3.11 -7.71
C GLY A 111 0.99 -4.45 -8.11
N TYR A 112 0.83 -5.47 -7.27
CA TYR A 112 1.21 -6.85 -7.61
C TYR A 112 0.43 -7.41 -8.80
N GLY A 113 -0.89 -7.22 -8.84
CA GLY A 113 -1.71 -7.63 -9.99
C GLY A 113 -1.25 -6.98 -11.29
N GLU A 114 -0.96 -5.67 -11.24
CA GLU A 114 -0.42 -4.94 -12.39
C GLU A 114 0.93 -5.51 -12.87
N ALA A 115 1.81 -5.87 -11.95
CA ALA A 115 3.11 -6.45 -12.25
C ALA A 115 3.03 -7.88 -12.83
N VAL A 116 2.13 -8.71 -12.29
CA VAL A 116 1.79 -10.04 -12.81
C VAL A 116 1.26 -9.94 -14.23
N ALA A 117 0.40 -8.96 -14.51
CA ALA A 117 -0.14 -8.67 -15.84
C ALA A 117 0.90 -8.14 -16.85
N GLY A 118 2.15 -7.93 -16.44
CA GLY A 118 3.25 -7.62 -17.35
C GLY A 118 3.61 -6.15 -17.49
N ARG A 119 3.06 -5.26 -16.65
CA ARG A 119 3.41 -3.83 -16.73
C ARG A 119 4.82 -3.61 -16.21
N LYS A 120 5.70 -3.15 -17.11
CA LYS A 120 7.13 -2.91 -16.84
C LYS A 120 7.34 -2.03 -15.60
N ARG A 121 6.64 -0.90 -15.51
CA ARG A 121 6.77 0.04 -14.38
C ARG A 121 6.40 -0.58 -13.03
N ALA A 122 5.35 -1.42 -12.99
CA ALA A 122 4.95 -2.11 -11.77
C ALA A 122 6.01 -3.15 -11.36
N ARG A 123 6.57 -3.90 -12.32
CA ARG A 123 7.66 -4.85 -12.07
C ARG A 123 8.91 -4.17 -11.53
N GLU A 124 9.32 -3.07 -12.15
CA GLU A 124 10.46 -2.24 -11.70
C GLU A 124 10.23 -1.68 -10.30
N GLY A 125 9.00 -1.20 -10.02
CA GLY A 125 8.61 -0.71 -8.70
C GLY A 125 8.72 -1.80 -7.62
N LEU A 126 8.19 -3.00 -7.87
CA LEU A 126 8.27 -4.09 -6.91
C LEU A 126 9.71 -4.60 -6.71
N ALA A 127 10.52 -4.63 -7.76
CA ALA A 127 11.95 -4.95 -7.65
C ALA A 127 12.67 -3.94 -6.75
N ALA A 128 12.43 -2.64 -6.96
CA ALA A 128 12.99 -1.57 -6.15
C ALA A 128 12.53 -1.63 -4.68
N VAL A 129 11.24 -1.88 -4.45
CA VAL A 129 10.65 -2.03 -3.12
C VAL A 129 11.27 -3.21 -2.37
N TYR A 130 11.43 -4.35 -3.04
CA TYR A 130 12.06 -5.54 -2.47
C TYR A 130 13.58 -5.35 -2.26
N GLY A 131 14.20 -4.39 -2.95
CA GLY A 131 15.63 -4.12 -2.85
C GLY A 131 16.51 -5.05 -3.69
N VAL A 132 15.92 -5.71 -4.70
CA VAL A 132 16.67 -6.47 -5.70
C VAL A 132 17.10 -5.55 -6.83
N GLU A 133 18.39 -5.59 -7.17
CA GLU A 133 18.92 -4.80 -8.26
C GLU A 133 18.28 -5.20 -9.60
N ASN A 134 18.32 -4.27 -10.56
CA ASN A 134 17.65 -4.34 -11.87
C ASN A 134 18.08 -5.53 -12.77
N GLN A 135 18.95 -6.41 -12.27
CA GLN A 135 19.48 -7.60 -12.95
C GLN A 135 18.72 -8.89 -12.60
N GLU A 136 17.89 -8.89 -11.54
CA GLU A 136 17.10 -10.09 -11.23
C GLU A 136 15.96 -10.32 -12.23
N ARG A 137 15.77 -11.59 -12.61
CA ARG A 137 14.66 -11.97 -13.49
C ARG A 137 13.35 -11.77 -12.74
N TRP A 138 12.35 -11.17 -13.41
CA TRP A 138 11.01 -10.96 -12.86
C TRP A 138 10.41 -12.19 -12.16
N ARG A 139 10.63 -13.41 -12.70
CA ARG A 139 10.14 -14.65 -12.08
C ARG A 139 10.60 -14.82 -10.63
N THR A 140 11.86 -14.45 -10.34
CA THR A 140 12.44 -14.51 -9.00
C THR A 140 11.82 -13.46 -8.08
N VAL A 141 11.73 -12.21 -8.57
CA VAL A 141 11.11 -11.10 -7.83
C VAL A 141 9.66 -11.41 -7.49
N ALA A 142 8.89 -11.91 -8.47
CA ALA A 142 7.49 -12.26 -8.31
C ALA A 142 7.27 -13.38 -7.30
N ALA A 143 8.12 -14.42 -7.29
CA ALA A 143 8.02 -15.52 -6.34
C ALA A 143 8.31 -15.03 -4.90
N ARG A 144 9.40 -14.26 -4.72
CA ARG A 144 9.77 -13.69 -3.42
C ARG A 144 8.73 -12.71 -2.88
N TYR A 145 8.23 -11.83 -3.74
CA TYR A 145 7.18 -10.89 -3.37
C TYR A 145 5.87 -11.61 -3.04
N ARG A 146 5.49 -12.66 -3.80
CA ARG A 146 4.31 -13.47 -3.50
C ARG A 146 4.41 -14.12 -2.12
N LEU A 147 5.56 -14.67 -1.76
CA LEU A 147 5.78 -15.20 -0.41
C LEU A 147 5.58 -14.11 0.64
N MET A 148 6.17 -12.93 0.47
CA MET A 148 6.02 -11.81 1.39
C MET A 148 4.56 -11.36 1.55
N VAL A 149 3.82 -11.19 0.44
CA VAL A 149 2.40 -10.79 0.46
C VAL A 149 1.57 -11.67 1.39
N TYR A 150 1.89 -12.96 1.45
CA TYR A 150 1.20 -13.92 2.31
C TYR A 150 1.87 -14.14 3.69
N ALA A 151 3.13 -13.73 3.85
CA ALA A 151 3.97 -13.97 5.03
C ALA A 151 4.24 -12.73 5.89
N THR A 152 3.48 -11.66 5.72
CA THR A 152 3.69 -10.42 6.47
C THR A 152 2.77 -10.35 7.71
N GLY A 153 3.30 -10.74 8.88
CA GLY A 153 2.59 -10.68 10.16
C GLY A 153 3.49 -10.78 11.41
N THR A 154 4.36 -9.80 11.66
CA THR A 154 5.18 -9.57 12.89
C THR A 154 6.36 -10.53 13.22
N GLU A 155 7.33 -9.97 13.95
CA GLU A 155 8.69 -10.47 14.21
C GLU A 155 8.77 -11.75 15.05
N SER A 156 9.46 -12.78 14.54
CA SER A 156 10.59 -13.52 15.17
C SER A 156 10.64 -14.99 14.73
N GLY A 157 11.82 -15.46 14.30
CA GLY A 157 12.16 -16.88 14.17
C GLY A 157 12.72 -17.26 12.79
N LEU A 158 14.03 -17.11 12.61
CA LEU A 158 14.74 -17.50 11.37
C LEU A 158 14.64 -19.01 11.13
N SER A 159 14.24 -19.41 9.92
CA SER A 159 14.52 -20.75 9.38
C SER A 159 15.90 -20.77 8.70
N GLU A 160 16.48 -21.96 8.49
CA GLU A 160 17.81 -22.14 7.86
C GLU A 160 17.93 -21.55 6.44
N SER A 161 16.80 -21.19 5.78
CA SER A 161 16.76 -20.48 4.50
C SER A 161 16.70 -18.95 4.63
N GLY A 162 16.79 -18.41 5.85
CA GLY A 162 16.86 -16.98 6.13
C GLY A 162 15.52 -16.23 6.08
N VAL A 163 14.38 -16.93 5.89
CA VAL A 163 13.05 -16.31 5.87
C VAL A 163 12.20 -16.87 6.99
N ALA A 164 11.90 -16.03 7.98
CA ALA A 164 10.81 -16.26 8.93
C ALA A 164 9.49 -15.91 8.21
N LEU A 165 8.72 -16.90 7.77
CA LEU A 165 7.39 -16.65 7.21
C LEU A 165 6.35 -16.68 8.33
N VAL A 166 5.78 -15.52 8.66
CA VAL A 166 4.60 -15.46 9.54
C VAL A 166 3.38 -15.18 8.68
N LEU A 167 2.49 -16.16 8.53
CA LEU A 167 1.31 -16.00 7.72
C LEU A 167 0.42 -14.89 8.27
N ALA A 168 0.10 -13.91 7.43
CA ALA A 168 -0.82 -12.84 7.79
C ALA A 168 -2.21 -13.43 8.05
N ASP A 169 -2.74 -13.20 9.25
CA ASP A 169 -4.16 -13.40 9.49
C ASP A 169 -4.97 -12.22 8.92
N GLU A 170 -6.18 -12.52 8.50
CA GLU A 170 -7.22 -11.52 8.31
C GLU A 170 -7.40 -10.81 9.67
N PHE A 171 -7.48 -9.48 9.68
CA PHE A 171 -7.81 -8.76 10.92
C PHE A 171 -9.25 -9.17 11.28
N ARG A 172 -9.43 -10.06 12.26
CA ARG A 172 -10.71 -10.17 12.94
C ARG A 172 -10.74 -9.03 13.95
N ASP A 173 -11.71 -8.14 13.83
CA ASP A 173 -11.97 -7.18 14.90
C ASP A 173 -12.49 -7.96 16.12
N GLY A 174 -11.67 -8.08 17.16
CA GLY A 174 -11.98 -8.82 18.38
C GLY A 174 -11.11 -10.06 18.65
N ASN A 175 -10.86 -10.29 19.94
CA ASN A 175 -10.11 -11.40 20.55
C ASN A 175 -10.53 -12.77 19.95
N VAL A 176 -9.63 -13.43 19.21
CA VAL A 176 -9.93 -14.69 18.50
C VAL A 176 -9.59 -15.88 19.37
N PRO A 177 -10.55 -16.77 19.72
CA PRO A 177 -10.25 -17.94 20.55
C PRO A 177 -9.28 -18.90 19.86
N ALA A 178 -8.32 -19.44 20.61
CA ALA A 178 -7.46 -20.51 20.12
C ALA A 178 -8.30 -21.73 19.66
N ARG A 179 -7.96 -22.31 18.49
CA ARG A 179 -8.56 -23.51 17.83
C ARG A 179 -9.64 -23.28 16.76
N GLN A 180 -9.75 -22.09 16.17
CA GLN A 180 -10.63 -21.87 15.01
C GLN A 180 -9.95 -22.30 13.69
N GLU A 181 -10.73 -22.73 12.69
CA GLU A 181 -10.20 -23.12 11.38
C GLU A 181 -9.49 -21.93 10.69
N PRO A 182 -8.37 -22.18 9.94
CA PRO A 182 -7.65 -21.13 9.24
C PRO A 182 -8.55 -20.42 8.23
N LEU A 183 -8.47 -19.09 8.18
CA LEU A 183 -9.23 -18.29 7.23
C LEU A 183 -8.81 -18.59 5.78
N PRO A 184 -9.65 -18.27 4.78
CA PRO A 184 -9.32 -18.48 3.37
C PRO A 184 -7.97 -17.87 2.97
N CYS A 185 -7.64 -16.68 3.47
CA CYS A 185 -6.35 -16.03 3.27
C CYS A 185 -5.18 -16.87 3.81
N THR A 186 -5.34 -17.45 5.00
CA THR A 186 -4.34 -18.31 5.65
C THR A 186 -4.13 -19.60 4.85
N ARG A 187 -5.19 -20.19 4.30
CA ARG A 187 -5.10 -21.38 3.44
C ARG A 187 -4.39 -21.09 2.11
N ALA A 188 -4.74 -19.99 1.45
CA ALA A 188 -4.07 -19.57 0.21
C ALA A 188 -2.58 -19.26 0.44
N ALA A 189 -2.25 -18.65 1.58
CA ALA A 189 -0.89 -18.41 2.01
C ALA A 189 -0.12 -19.73 2.26
N PHE A 190 -0.77 -20.74 2.84
CA PHE A 190 -0.21 -22.07 3.02
C PHE A 190 0.05 -22.83 1.71
N GLU A 191 -0.79 -22.63 0.70
CA GLU A 191 -0.60 -23.18 -0.65
C GLU A 191 0.56 -22.50 -1.39
N ALA A 192 0.88 -21.26 -1.03
CA ALA A 192 1.99 -20.51 -1.63
C ALA A 192 3.37 -20.88 -1.04
N LEU A 193 3.42 -21.67 0.04
CA LEU A 193 4.68 -22.10 0.66
C LEU A 193 5.42 -23.10 -0.24
N PRO A 194 6.77 -23.07 -0.28
CA PRO A 194 7.52 -24.08 -0.98
C PRO A 194 7.39 -25.45 -0.29
N GLY A 195 7.50 -26.53 -1.07
CA GLY A 195 7.23 -27.90 -0.61
C GLY A 195 8.22 -28.47 0.40
N ASP A 196 9.29 -27.74 0.70
CA ASP A 196 10.28 -28.04 1.72
C ASP A 196 9.88 -27.55 3.13
N VAL A 197 8.81 -26.74 3.24
CA VAL A 197 8.29 -26.30 4.54
C VAL A 197 7.57 -27.44 5.25
N ARG A 198 8.19 -27.97 6.30
CA ARG A 198 7.69 -29.12 7.08
C ARG A 198 6.87 -28.76 8.32
N GLU A 199 7.06 -27.55 8.85
CA GLU A 199 6.39 -27.10 10.07
C GLU A 199 5.78 -25.71 9.89
N ARG A 200 4.66 -25.46 10.57
CA ARG A 200 3.84 -24.25 10.42
C ARG A 200 3.24 -23.90 11.77
N PHE A 201 3.26 -22.62 12.13
CA PHE A 201 2.67 -22.12 13.37
C PHE A 201 1.68 -21.00 13.04
N PHE A 202 0.57 -20.98 13.78
CA PHE A 202 -0.45 -19.93 13.69
C PHE A 202 -0.61 -19.32 15.09
N ARG A 203 -0.46 -18.00 15.19
CA ARG A 203 -0.75 -17.25 16.41
C ARG A 203 -2.02 -16.44 16.16
N GLY A 204 -3.11 -16.84 16.80
CA GLY A 204 -4.27 -15.96 16.92
C GLY A 204 -3.95 -14.90 17.97
N ASP A 205 -4.16 -13.64 17.62
CA ASP A 205 -4.12 -12.57 18.62
C ASP A 205 -5.35 -12.71 19.52
N SER A 206 -5.07 -12.88 20.81
CA SER A 206 -6.05 -12.70 21.89
C SER A 206 -6.09 -11.25 22.32
#